data_AF-A0A2V5YG45-F1
#
_entry.id   AF-A0A2V5YG45-F1
#
_cell.length_a   1.000
_cell.length_b   1.000
_cell.length_c   1.000
_cell.angle_alpha   90.00
_cell.angle_beta   90.00
_cell.angle_gamma   90.00
#
_symmetry.space_group_name_H-M   'P 1'
#
loop_
_entity.id
_entity.type
_entity.pdbx_description
1 polymer ?
#
loop_
_entity_poly.entity_id
_entity_poly.type
_entity_poly.pdbx_seq_one_letter_code
_entity_poly.pdbx_strand_id
1 'polypeptide(L)'
;MAEFSVNPTRFDPYKNFKFRIKWDGRHVAGVSKISGLRRTTEVIQHREGGDPSTSRKSPGHTEFAAITLERGVTHDPEFENWANKVWSLGAGRGAEVSLKDFRKDIVLELYNEAGQLVLAYKVYRCWVSEYEILPNLDANANAIAIEHIKLENEGWERDRTVKEPVESSSKKS
;
A
#
# COMPACT_ATOMS: atom_id res chain seq x y z
N MET A 1 -4.45 20.43 -21.55
CA MET A 1 -3.40 20.04 -20.57
C MET A 1 -2.79 18.75 -21.10
N ALA A 2 -1.46 18.64 -21.16
CA ALA A 2 -0.84 17.39 -21.60
C ALA A 2 -0.97 16.34 -20.49
N GLU A 3 -1.39 15.12 -20.83
CA GLU A 3 -1.46 14.01 -19.88
C GLU A 3 -0.07 13.60 -19.37
N PHE A 4 0.93 13.71 -20.25
CA PHE A 4 2.35 13.50 -19.99
C PHE A 4 3.13 14.74 -20.43
N SER A 5 3.97 15.25 -19.54
CA SER A 5 4.74 16.49 -19.77
C SER A 5 6.13 16.24 -20.34
N VAL A 6 6.74 15.10 -20.00
CA VAL A 6 8.07 14.67 -20.46
C VAL A 6 7.95 13.77 -21.69
N ASN A 7 6.89 12.96 -21.78
CA ASN A 7 6.65 12.04 -22.87
C ASN A 7 5.35 12.41 -23.64
N PRO A 8 5.35 13.52 -24.41
CA PRO A 8 4.13 14.07 -25.03
C PRO A 8 3.49 13.14 -26.08
N THR A 9 4.22 12.12 -26.55
CA THR A 9 3.73 11.11 -27.50
C THR A 9 3.15 9.87 -26.83
N ARG A 10 3.20 9.78 -25.49
CA ARG A 10 2.58 8.68 -24.76
C ARG A 10 1.08 8.92 -24.65
N PHE A 11 0.30 7.96 -25.13
CA PHE A 11 -1.17 7.97 -25.03
C PHE A 11 -1.69 7.03 -23.94
N ASP A 12 -0.95 5.98 -23.62
CA ASP A 12 -1.39 4.96 -22.66
C ASP A 12 -1.07 5.37 -21.21
N PRO A 13 -2.05 5.39 -20.28
CA PRO A 13 -1.78 5.53 -18.85
C PRO A 13 -0.90 4.39 -18.31
N TYR A 14 -0.26 4.61 -17.15
CA TYR A 14 0.51 3.57 -16.48
C TYR A 14 -0.36 2.37 -16.08
N LYS A 15 0.15 1.15 -16.31
CA LYS A 15 -0.52 -0.09 -15.90
C LYS A 15 -0.26 -0.36 -14.41
N ASN A 16 -1.16 -1.11 -13.78
CA ASN A 16 -1.15 -1.36 -12.33
C ASN A 16 -0.31 -2.58 -11.89
N PHE A 17 0.29 -3.33 -12.81
CA PHE A 17 0.92 -4.62 -12.51
C PHE A 17 2.44 -4.59 -12.32
N LYS A 18 3.09 -3.42 -12.51
CA LYS A 18 4.52 -3.25 -12.23
C LYS A 18 4.70 -2.36 -11.01
N PHE A 19 4.82 -2.97 -9.84
CA PHE A 19 5.00 -2.26 -8.58
C PHE A 19 6.01 -2.98 -7.69
N ARG A 20 6.52 -2.26 -6.69
CA ARG A 20 7.35 -2.83 -5.63
C ARG A 20 7.01 -2.20 -4.30
N ILE A 21 7.19 -2.96 -3.23
CA ILE A 21 7.07 -2.49 -1.85
C ILE A 21 8.46 -2.40 -1.24
N LYS A 22 8.70 -1.34 -0.47
CA LYS A 22 9.87 -1.21 0.38
C LYS A 22 9.46 -0.96 1.82
N TRP A 23 10.20 -1.53 2.75
CA TRP A 23 10.24 -1.13 4.15
C TRP A 23 11.64 -1.35 4.69
N ASP A 24 12.02 -0.66 5.76
CA ASP A 24 13.34 -0.80 6.39
C ASP A 24 14.52 -0.62 5.40
N GLY A 25 14.32 0.20 4.35
CA GLY A 25 15.31 0.46 3.31
C GLY A 25 15.50 -0.65 2.27
N ARG A 26 14.76 -1.76 2.35
CA ARG A 26 14.87 -2.91 1.45
C ARG A 26 13.58 -3.15 0.66
N HIS A 27 13.72 -3.76 -0.52
CA HIS A 27 12.58 -4.24 -1.30
C HIS A 27 12.08 -5.56 -0.75
N VAL A 28 10.77 -5.66 -0.60
CA VAL A 28 10.08 -6.89 -0.18
C VAL A 28 9.90 -7.79 -1.39
N ALA A 29 10.39 -9.01 -1.29
CA ALA A 29 10.32 -9.96 -2.40
C ALA A 29 8.93 -10.60 -2.51
N GLY A 30 8.52 -10.92 -3.75
CA GLY A 30 7.39 -11.80 -4.01
C GLY A 30 6.00 -11.22 -3.80
N VAL A 31 5.86 -9.92 -3.47
CA VAL A 31 4.54 -9.28 -3.36
C VAL A 31 3.83 -9.32 -4.72
N SER A 32 2.71 -10.02 -4.77
CA SER A 32 1.92 -10.26 -5.99
C SER A 32 0.72 -9.31 -6.09
N LYS A 33 0.22 -8.80 -4.96
CA LYS A 33 -0.93 -7.89 -4.94
C LYS A 33 -0.89 -6.95 -3.73
N ILE A 34 -1.39 -5.74 -3.96
CA ILE A 34 -1.63 -4.71 -2.94
C ILE A 34 -3.01 -4.10 -3.16
N SER A 35 -3.75 -3.81 -2.08
CA SER A 35 -5.00 -3.05 -2.20
C SER A 35 -4.77 -1.56 -2.51
N GLY A 36 -5.81 -0.88 -3.00
CA GLY A 36 -5.72 0.56 -3.28
C GLY A 36 -5.58 1.41 -2.02
N LEU A 37 -4.78 2.48 -2.11
CA LEU A 37 -4.70 3.51 -1.08
C LEU A 37 -5.96 4.39 -1.12
N ARG A 38 -6.86 4.20 -0.14
CA ARG A 38 -8.20 4.85 -0.14
C ARG A 38 -8.45 5.63 1.13
N ARG A 39 -8.67 6.95 0.98
CA ARG A 39 -9.04 7.87 2.05
C ARG A 39 -10.47 8.33 1.87
N THR A 40 -11.24 8.36 2.96
CA THR A 40 -12.62 8.88 2.97
C THR A 40 -12.71 10.00 4.00
N THR A 41 -13.35 11.11 3.63
CA THR A 41 -13.65 12.22 4.57
C THR A 41 -15.15 12.31 4.71
N GLU A 42 -15.64 12.24 5.95
CA GLU A 42 -17.06 12.36 6.26
C GLU A 42 -17.59 13.75 5.87
N VAL A 43 -18.88 13.85 5.53
CA VAL A 43 -19.54 15.12 5.21
C VAL A 43 -20.53 15.43 6.31
N ILE A 44 -20.24 16.46 7.09
CA ILE A 44 -21.14 16.98 8.13
C ILE A 44 -22.08 18.00 7.48
N GLN A 45 -23.38 17.81 7.68
CA GLN A 45 -24.39 18.73 7.17
C GLN A 45 -24.95 19.58 8.32
N HIS A 46 -24.92 20.89 8.15
CA HIS A 46 -25.49 21.83 9.11
C HIS A 46 -26.54 22.73 8.44
N ARG A 47 -27.63 23.00 9.14
CA ARG A 47 -28.68 23.91 8.70
C ARG A 47 -28.97 24.91 9.80
N GLU A 48 -28.92 26.19 9.44
CA GLU A 48 -29.29 27.29 10.32
C GLU A 48 -30.76 27.67 10.09
N GLY A 49 -31.45 28.14 11.14
CA GLY A 49 -32.90 28.40 11.11
C GLY A 49 -33.34 29.51 10.12
N GLY A 50 -32.42 30.32 9.61
CA GLY A 50 -32.66 31.36 8.60
C GLY A 50 -32.11 31.05 7.21
N ASP A 51 -31.48 29.89 6.98
CA ASP A 51 -30.91 29.55 5.68
C ASP A 51 -32.04 29.19 4.68
N PRO A 52 -31.88 29.51 3.37
CA PRO A 52 -32.73 28.97 2.31
C PRO A 52 -32.76 27.43 2.37
N SER A 53 -33.64 26.77 1.62
CA SER A 53 -33.85 25.29 1.67
C SER A 53 -32.65 24.40 1.24
N THR A 54 -31.41 24.82 1.50
CA THR A 54 -30.15 24.13 1.24
C THR A 54 -29.36 23.94 2.55
N SER A 55 -28.73 22.77 2.71
CA SER A 55 -27.83 22.51 3.85
C SER A 55 -26.39 22.92 3.52
N ARG A 56 -25.66 23.46 4.50
CA ARG A 56 -24.22 23.68 4.39
C ARG A 56 -23.48 22.37 4.65
N LYS A 57 -22.43 22.10 3.89
CA LYS A 57 -21.59 20.90 4.01
C LYS A 57 -20.20 21.29 4.49
N SER A 58 -19.70 20.62 5.52
CA SER A 58 -18.34 20.76 6.01
C SER A 58 -17.63 19.40 6.09
N PRO A 59 -16.30 19.35 5.92
CA PRO A 59 -15.54 18.11 6.10
C PRO A 59 -15.52 17.69 7.57
N GLY A 60 -15.78 16.41 7.82
CA GLY A 60 -15.70 15.75 9.12
C GLY A 60 -14.42 14.94 9.29
N HIS A 61 -14.50 13.82 10.02
CA HIS A 61 -13.34 12.97 10.27
C HIS A 61 -12.84 12.34 8.97
N THR A 62 -11.53 12.11 8.90
CA THR A 62 -10.88 11.50 7.74
C THR A 62 -10.29 10.16 8.13
N GLU A 63 -10.74 9.11 7.45
CA GLU A 63 -10.31 7.74 7.69
C GLU A 63 -9.48 7.22 6.53
N PHE A 64 -8.50 6.39 6.86
CA PHE A 64 -7.61 5.74 5.94
C PHE A 64 -7.93 4.24 5.92
N ALA A 65 -8.28 3.70 4.76
CA ALA A 65 -8.59 2.28 4.64
C ALA A 65 -7.33 1.44 4.86
N ALA A 66 -7.52 0.25 5.43
CA ALA A 66 -6.47 -0.75 5.57
C ALA A 66 -5.92 -1.19 4.21
N ILE A 67 -4.64 -1.53 4.21
CA ILE A 67 -3.91 -1.98 3.02
C ILE A 67 -3.67 -3.48 3.14
N THR A 68 -4.08 -4.28 2.16
CA THR A 68 -3.75 -5.70 2.12
C THR A 68 -2.55 -5.94 1.22
N LEU A 69 -1.63 -6.79 1.65
CA LEU A 69 -0.51 -7.28 0.84
C LEU A 69 -0.61 -8.80 0.75
N GLU A 70 -0.45 -9.30 -0.47
CA GLU A 70 -0.39 -10.73 -0.76
C GLU A 70 0.96 -11.06 -1.40
N ARG A 71 1.55 -12.18 -1.01
CA ARG A 71 2.75 -12.72 -1.64
C ARG A 71 2.69 -14.23 -1.74
N GLY A 72 3.43 -14.81 -2.67
CA GLY A 72 3.64 -16.26 -2.67
C GLY A 72 4.35 -16.70 -1.39
N VAL A 73 3.95 -17.84 -0.83
CA VAL A 73 4.63 -18.45 0.33
C VAL A 73 6.05 -18.81 -0.08
N THR A 74 7.03 -18.29 0.67
CA THR A 74 8.46 -18.57 0.48
C THR A 74 9.14 -18.75 1.84
N HIS A 75 10.44 -19.04 1.85
CA HIS A 75 11.24 -19.09 3.09
C HIS A 75 11.61 -17.71 3.65
N ASP A 76 11.21 -16.61 3.01
CA ASP A 76 11.44 -15.27 3.53
C ASP A 76 10.49 -14.98 4.71
N PRO A 77 10.98 -14.83 5.96
CA PRO A 77 10.14 -14.64 7.13
C PRO A 77 9.67 -13.18 7.32
N GLU A 78 9.82 -12.30 6.33
CA GLU A 78 9.54 -10.86 6.51
C GLU A 78 8.11 -10.51 6.96
N PHE A 79 7.07 -11.14 6.40
CA PHE A 79 5.68 -10.91 6.83
C PHE A 79 5.48 -11.40 8.26
N GLU A 80 5.92 -12.63 8.54
CA GLU A 80 5.86 -13.26 9.86
C GLU A 80 6.57 -12.42 10.93
N ASN A 81 7.81 -12.00 10.66
CA ASN A 81 8.61 -11.20 11.57
C ASN A 81 7.94 -9.87 11.93
N TRP A 82 7.22 -9.26 10.98
CA TRP A 82 6.50 -8.02 11.27
C TRP A 82 5.22 -8.28 12.06
N ALA A 83 4.44 -9.30 11.69
CA ALA A 83 3.24 -9.71 12.42
C ALA A 83 3.56 -10.03 13.89
N ASN A 84 4.63 -10.78 14.13
CA ASN A 84 5.09 -11.15 15.47
C ASN A 84 5.51 -9.96 16.34
N LYS A 85 5.79 -8.77 15.77
CA LYS A 85 6.04 -7.56 16.57
C LYS A 85 4.77 -6.98 17.19
N VAL A 86 3.62 -7.20 16.55
CA VAL A 86 2.32 -6.74 17.07
C VAL A 86 1.83 -7.67 18.16
N TRP A 87 2.02 -8.98 17.99
CA TRP A 87 1.73 -9.94 19.02
C TRP A 87 2.57 -11.21 18.84
N SER A 88 3.33 -11.61 19.86
CA SER A 88 4.16 -12.81 19.85
C SER A 88 3.68 -13.85 20.86
N LEU A 89 3.42 -15.06 20.37
CA LEU A 89 3.05 -16.20 21.20
C LEU A 89 4.26 -16.68 22.02
N GLY A 90 4.09 -16.83 23.34
CA GLY A 90 5.13 -17.35 24.23
C GLY A 90 6.13 -16.31 24.76
N ALA A 91 5.91 -15.03 24.42
CA ALA A 91 6.63 -13.93 25.08
C ALA A 91 6.23 -13.85 26.56
N GLY A 92 7.18 -13.51 27.44
CA GLY A 92 6.91 -13.28 28.86
C GLY A 92 5.87 -12.17 29.06
N ARG A 93 5.16 -12.17 30.19
CA ARG A 93 4.17 -11.13 30.52
C ARG A 93 4.73 -9.73 30.29
N GLY A 94 4.08 -8.95 29.42
CA GLY A 94 4.49 -7.58 29.09
C GLY A 94 5.51 -7.46 27.94
N ALA A 95 5.89 -8.58 27.32
CA ALA A 95 6.72 -8.62 26.11
C ALA A 95 5.94 -9.15 24.88
N GLU A 96 4.63 -9.36 25.01
CA GLU A 96 3.80 -9.86 23.90
C GLU A 96 3.77 -8.90 22.70
N VAL A 97 4.00 -7.60 22.92
CA VAL A 97 3.99 -6.56 21.88
C VAL A 97 5.29 -5.78 21.92
N SER A 98 5.94 -5.62 20.77
CA SER A 98 7.10 -4.75 20.68
C SER A 98 6.68 -3.28 20.56
N LEU A 99 6.61 -2.59 21.70
CA LEU A 99 6.14 -1.20 21.78
C LEU A 99 6.97 -0.21 20.95
N LYS A 100 8.23 -0.54 20.64
CA LYS A 100 9.17 0.37 19.98
C LYS A 100 9.05 0.37 18.45
N ASP A 101 8.77 -0.78 17.84
CA ASP A 101 9.04 -0.99 16.41
C ASP A 101 7.99 -1.87 15.69
N PHE A 102 6.83 -2.08 16.29
CA PHE A 102 5.70 -2.71 15.62
C PHE A 102 5.11 -1.84 14.50
N ARG A 103 5.23 -0.50 14.63
CA ARG A 103 4.88 0.46 13.59
C ARG A 103 6.10 0.80 12.74
N LYS A 104 5.92 0.85 11.42
CA LYS A 104 6.92 1.35 10.48
C LYS A 104 6.31 1.95 9.23
N ASP A 105 7.11 2.75 8.54
CA ASP A 105 6.72 3.35 7.27
C ASP A 105 7.07 2.41 6.11
N ILE A 106 6.21 2.40 5.09
CA ILE A 106 6.42 1.62 3.86
C ILE A 106 6.39 2.55 2.64
N VAL A 107 7.05 2.14 1.56
CA VAL A 107 7.02 2.85 0.28
C VAL A 107 6.44 1.94 -0.79
N LEU A 108 5.37 2.40 -1.42
CA LEU A 108 4.79 1.80 -2.62
C LEU A 108 5.35 2.49 -3.85
N GLU A 109 6.01 1.74 -4.72
CA GLU A 109 6.58 2.22 -5.97
C GLU A 109 5.82 1.65 -7.17
N LEU A 110 5.42 2.52 -8.10
CA LEU A 110 4.85 2.13 -9.39
C LEU A 110 5.89 2.34 -10.49
N TYR A 111 5.97 1.38 -11.40
CA TYR A 111 6.92 1.35 -12.51
C TYR A 111 6.19 1.28 -13.85
N ASN A 112 6.78 1.85 -14.90
CA ASN A 112 6.30 1.65 -16.27
C ASN A 112 6.72 0.28 -16.83
N GLU A 113 6.30 0.01 -18.05
CA GLU A 113 6.58 -1.21 -18.80
C GLU A 113 8.08 -1.43 -19.04
N ALA A 114 8.88 -0.37 -19.07
CA ALA A 114 10.34 -0.43 -19.15
C ALA A 114 11.04 -0.67 -17.80
N GLY A 115 10.29 -0.70 -16.68
CA GLY A 115 10.85 -0.87 -15.34
C GLY A 115 11.46 0.42 -14.75
N GLN A 116 11.09 1.59 -15.27
CA GLN A 116 11.46 2.89 -14.70
C GLN A 116 10.43 3.29 -13.63
N LEU A 117 10.91 3.86 -12.51
CA LEU A 117 10.07 4.36 -11.44
C LEU A 117 9.28 5.59 -11.93
N VAL A 118 7.95 5.54 -11.83
CA VAL A 118 7.08 6.63 -12.31
C VAL A 118 6.32 7.32 -11.19
N LEU A 119 5.96 6.59 -10.14
CA LEU A 119 5.30 7.13 -8.95
C LEU A 119 5.82 6.42 -7.70
N ALA A 120 5.89 7.15 -6.59
CA ALA A 120 6.08 6.54 -5.29
C ALA A 120 5.13 7.17 -4.26
N TYR A 121 4.68 6.37 -3.30
CA TYR A 121 3.85 6.79 -2.18
C TYR A 121 4.49 6.31 -0.88
N LYS A 122 4.64 7.21 0.09
CA LYS A 122 5.08 6.89 1.45
C LYS A 122 3.83 6.71 2.29
N VAL A 123 3.68 5.54 2.90
CA VAL A 123 2.57 5.22 3.81
C VAL A 123 3.13 5.14 5.22
N TYR A 124 2.46 5.81 6.15
CA TYR A 124 3.00 6.09 7.46
C TYR A 124 2.41 5.19 8.55
N ARG A 125 3.29 4.81 9.48
CA ARG A 125 2.95 4.17 10.75
C ARG A 125 2.12 2.90 10.57
N CYS A 126 2.45 2.13 9.54
CA CYS A 126 1.80 0.88 9.24
C CYS A 126 2.08 -0.15 10.36
N TRP A 127 1.11 -0.99 10.66
CA TRP A 127 1.27 -2.17 11.51
C TRP A 127 0.34 -3.29 11.05
N VAL A 128 0.73 -4.53 11.32
CA VAL A 128 0.00 -5.72 10.86
C VAL A 128 -1.18 -6.00 11.81
N SER A 129 -2.41 -5.84 11.33
CA SER A 129 -3.63 -6.16 12.08
C SER A 129 -4.11 -7.59 11.86
N GLU A 130 -3.73 -8.19 10.74
CA GLU A 130 -4.13 -9.55 10.37
C GLU A 130 -2.98 -10.20 9.61
N TYR A 131 -2.75 -11.49 9.88
CA TYR A 131 -1.72 -12.27 9.23
C TYR A 131 -2.22 -13.69 8.99
N GLU A 132 -2.25 -14.09 7.72
CA GLU A 132 -2.55 -15.45 7.27
C GLU A 132 -1.29 -16.02 6.62
N ILE A 133 -0.62 -16.90 7.34
CA ILE A 133 0.66 -17.50 6.92
C ILE A 133 0.50 -18.49 5.75
N LEU A 134 -0.61 -19.23 5.73
CA LEU A 134 -0.91 -20.26 4.74
C LEU A 134 -2.39 -20.18 4.35
N PRO A 135 -2.70 -20.30 3.06
CA PRO A 135 -4.09 -20.45 2.63
C PRO A 135 -4.59 -21.87 2.96
N ASN A 136 -5.86 -22.11 2.71
CA ASN A 136 -6.40 -23.47 2.73
C ASN A 136 -5.63 -24.39 1.77
N LEU A 137 -5.10 -25.49 2.29
CA LEU A 137 -4.34 -26.47 1.54
C LEU A 137 -5.27 -27.55 0.99
N ASP A 138 -5.38 -27.64 -0.33
CA ASP A 138 -6.18 -28.64 -1.03
C ASP A 138 -5.30 -29.39 -2.04
N ALA A 139 -5.16 -30.70 -1.85
CA ALA A 139 -4.36 -31.56 -2.71
C ALA A 139 -4.92 -31.70 -4.14
N ASN A 140 -6.19 -31.32 -4.37
CA ASN A 140 -6.82 -31.34 -5.69
C ASN A 140 -6.81 -29.98 -6.39
N ALA A 141 -6.43 -28.91 -5.69
CA ALA A 141 -6.36 -27.57 -6.26
C ALA A 141 -5.03 -27.35 -6.99
N ASN A 142 -5.07 -26.57 -8.08
CA ASN A 142 -3.86 -26.20 -8.85
C ASN A 142 -3.63 -24.68 -8.71
N ALA A 143 -3.19 -24.26 -7.52
CA ALA A 143 -2.97 -22.86 -7.18
C ALA A 143 -1.67 -22.68 -6.38
N ILE A 144 -1.08 -21.48 -6.46
CA ILE A 144 0.08 -21.09 -5.66
C ILE A 144 -0.40 -20.77 -4.24
N ALA A 145 0.31 -21.23 -3.22
CA ALA A 145 0.02 -20.84 -1.85
C ALA A 145 0.36 -19.35 -1.64
N ILE A 146 -0.62 -18.57 -1.18
CA ILE A 146 -0.51 -17.13 -0.95
C ILE A 146 -0.56 -16.84 0.55
N GLU A 147 0.41 -16.07 1.01
CA GLU A 147 0.47 -15.48 2.34
C GLU A 147 -0.14 -14.07 2.27
N HIS A 148 -0.90 -13.68 3.31
CA HIS A 148 -1.63 -12.43 3.36
C HIS A 148 -1.36 -11.66 4.66
N ILE A 149 -1.15 -10.35 4.54
CA ILE A 149 -1.18 -9.42 5.68
C ILE A 149 -2.12 -8.26 5.42
N LYS A 150 -2.83 -7.84 6.47
CA LYS A 150 -3.58 -6.60 6.52
C LYS A 150 -2.83 -5.56 7.36
N LEU A 151 -2.62 -4.39 6.78
CA LEU A 151 -1.91 -3.26 7.38
C LEU A 151 -2.89 -2.14 7.70
N GLU A 152 -2.92 -1.73 8.97
CA GLU A 152 -3.56 -0.48 9.38
C GLU A 152 -2.53 0.65 9.30
N ASN A 153 -2.96 1.84 8.86
CA ASN A 153 -2.08 2.97 8.57
C ASN A 153 -2.68 4.31 9.01
N GLU A 154 -1.81 5.32 9.17
CA GLU A 154 -2.21 6.68 9.57
C GLU A 154 -2.11 7.68 8.41
N GLY A 155 -2.15 7.17 7.18
CA GLY A 155 -2.17 7.96 5.96
C GLY A 155 -0.92 7.81 5.09
N TRP A 156 -0.94 8.50 3.94
CA TRP A 156 0.12 8.46 2.94
C TRP A 156 0.28 9.79 2.22
N GLU A 157 1.46 9.98 1.66
CA GLU A 157 1.74 11.06 0.72
C GLU A 157 2.37 10.54 -0.56
N ARG A 158 2.14 11.25 -1.66
CA ARG A 158 2.88 11.01 -2.90
C ARG A 158 4.26 11.63 -2.77
N ASP A 159 5.31 10.86 -3.06
CA ASP A 159 6.67 11.38 -3.15
C ASP A 159 6.79 12.26 -4.41
N ARG A 160 6.92 13.56 -4.20
CA ARG A 160 7.02 14.57 -5.28
C ARG A 160 8.42 14.67 -5.89
N THR A 161 9.40 13.97 -5.31
CA THR A 161 10.77 13.90 -5.85
C THR A 161 10.85 12.97 -7.04
N VAL A 162 9.98 11.96 -7.11
CA VAL A 162 9.81 11.11 -8.29
C VAL A 162 9.15 11.93 -9.40
N LYS A 163 9.92 12.21 -10.45
CA LYS A 163 9.46 12.93 -11.66
C LYS A 163 9.12 11.93 -12.76
N GLU A 164 8.33 12.40 -13.72
CA GLU A 164 8.06 11.66 -14.95
C GLU A 164 9.40 11.34 -15.65
N PRO A 165 9.76 10.06 -15.83
CA PRO A 165 11.02 9.68 -16.45
C PRO A 165 10.97 9.92 -17.96
N VAL A 166 12.12 10.15 -18.58
CA VAL A 166 12.23 10.10 -20.05
C VAL A 166 12.16 8.64 -20.49
N GLU A 167 11.21 8.32 -21.35
CA GLU A 167 11.03 6.96 -21.87
C GLU A 167 12.09 6.64 -22.91
N SER A 168 12.71 5.47 -22.79
CA SER A 168 13.74 5.01 -23.72
C SER A 168 13.14 4.26 -24.90
N SER A 169 13.60 4.55 -26.12
CA SER A 169 13.36 3.68 -27.28
C SER A 169 14.20 2.40 -27.15
N SER A 170 13.58 1.24 -27.36
CA SER A 170 14.35 0.01 -27.53
C SER A 170 15.14 0.11 -28.84
N LYS A 171 16.46 0.26 -28.75
CA LYS A 171 17.32 -0.01 -29.92
C LYS A 171 17.15 -1.49 -30.24
N LYS A 172 16.58 -1.80 -31.40
CA LYS A 172 16.65 -3.13 -32.00
C LYS A 172 18.12 -3.53 -32.05
N SER A 173 18.47 -4.59 -31.32
CA SER A 173 19.73 -5.28 -31.54
C SER A 173 19.62 -6.19 -32.76
#